data_AF-A0A920J3J6-F1
#
_entry.id   AF-A0A920J3J6-F1
#
_cell.length_a   1.000
_cell.length_b   1.000
_cell.length_c   1.000
_cell.angle_alpha   90.00
_cell.angle_beta   90.00
_cell.angle_gamma   90.00
#
_symmetry.space_group_name_H-M   'P 1'
#
loop_
_entity.id
_entity.type
_entity.pdbx_description
1 polymer ?
#
loop_
_entity_poly.entity_id
_entity_poly.type
_entity_poly.pdbx_seq_one_letter_code
_entity_poly.pdbx_strand_id
1 'polypeptide(L)'
;MPGVLILEAMAQASGIWGFKTMNKKPEEGSMYYFVGADALRFKKPAVPGDRIILESRVITKKKGIWKFDCTASVEEEIIGEAVILCADRPK
;
A
#
# COMPACT_ATOMS: atom_id res chain seq x y z
N MET A 1 12.47 2.95 -11.47
CA MET A 1 11.56 1.90 -10.96
C MET A 1 10.21 2.02 -11.66
N PRO A 2 9.64 0.93 -12.22
CA PRO A 2 8.31 0.94 -12.82
C PRO A 2 7.22 1.34 -11.82
N GLY A 3 6.23 2.15 -12.25
CA GLY A 3 5.15 2.62 -11.38
C GLY A 3 4.35 1.50 -10.71
N VAL A 4 4.11 0.39 -11.43
CA VAL A 4 3.42 -0.79 -10.86
C VAL A 4 4.17 -1.41 -9.68
N LEU A 5 5.51 -1.32 -9.64
CA LEU A 5 6.28 -1.80 -8.50
C LEU A 5 6.24 -0.82 -7.32
N ILE A 6 6.07 0.47 -7.59
CA ILE A 6 5.82 1.48 -6.53
C ILE A 6 4.46 1.23 -5.90
N LEU A 7 3.44 0.94 -6.72
CA LEU A 7 2.11 0.54 -6.25
C LEU A 7 2.16 -0.73 -5.41
N GLU A 8 2.88 -1.75 -5.87
CA GLU A 8 3.10 -2.98 -5.11
C GLU A 8 3.81 -2.71 -3.77
N ALA A 9 4.83 -1.86 -3.76
CA ALA A 9 5.52 -1.49 -2.52
C ALA A 9 4.58 -0.77 -1.52
N MET A 10 3.73 0.14 -1.99
CA MET A 10 2.67 0.77 -1.17
C MET A 10 1.66 -0.26 -0.65
N ALA A 11 1.29 -1.26 -1.46
CA ALA A 11 0.38 -2.32 -1.05
C ALA A 11 1.01 -3.21 0.04
N GLN A 12 2.28 -3.57 -0.09
CA GLN A 12 3.02 -4.34 0.92
C GLN A 12 3.17 -3.57 2.24
N ALA A 13 3.54 -2.28 2.17
CA ALA A 13 3.59 -1.41 3.34
C ALA A 13 2.23 -1.34 4.06
N SER A 14 1.14 -1.24 3.29
CA SER A 14 -0.22 -1.25 3.81
C SER A 14 -0.62 -2.60 4.43
N GLY A 15 -0.17 -3.73 3.86
CA GLY A 15 -0.36 -5.05 4.44
C GLY A 15 0.31 -5.18 5.82
N ILE A 16 1.57 -4.77 5.92
CA ILE A 16 2.32 -4.74 7.20
C ILE A 16 1.57 -3.86 8.21
N TRP A 17 1.13 -2.67 7.80
CA TRP A 17 0.40 -1.76 8.65
C TRP A 17 -0.95 -2.33 9.10
N GLY A 18 -1.68 -3.01 8.21
CA GLY A 18 -2.93 -3.70 8.51
C GLY A 18 -2.77 -4.79 9.56
N PHE A 19 -1.76 -5.66 9.42
CA PHE A 19 -1.44 -6.68 10.43
C PHE A 19 -1.12 -6.07 11.78
N LYS A 20 -0.28 -5.03 11.80
CA LYS A 20 0.10 -4.36 13.04
C LYS A 20 -1.10 -3.70 13.72
N THR A 21 -1.97 -3.05 12.95
CA THR A 21 -3.21 -2.41 13.43
C THR A 21 -4.18 -3.42 14.05
N MET A 22 -4.25 -4.63 13.49
CA MET A 22 -5.09 -5.71 14.02
C MET A 22 -4.44 -6.49 15.19
N ASN A 23 -3.17 -6.23 15.49
CA ASN A 23 -2.35 -7.05 16.38
C ASN A 23 -2.38 -8.55 16.01
N LYS A 24 -2.33 -8.84 14.71
CA LYS A 24 -2.33 -10.20 14.13
C LYS A 24 -1.00 -10.51 13.46
N LYS A 25 -0.70 -11.80 13.32
CA LYS A 25 0.46 -12.27 12.55
C LYS A 25 0.02 -12.98 11.26
N PRO A 26 0.81 -12.91 10.17
CA PRO A 26 0.52 -13.64 8.93
C PRO A 26 0.40 -15.16 9.14
N GLU A 27 1.13 -15.71 10.12
CA GLU A 27 1.08 -17.13 10.50
C GLU A 27 -0.30 -17.59 10.98
N GLU A 28 -1.19 -16.69 11.37
CA GLU A 28 -2.58 -16.99 11.75
C GLU A 28 -3.49 -17.29 10.55
N GLY A 29 -2.89 -17.57 9.39
CA GLY A 29 -3.59 -18.00 8.18
C GLY A 29 -4.33 -16.88 7.45
N SER A 30 -3.89 -15.62 7.60
CA SER A 30 -4.49 -14.48 6.87
C SER A 30 -3.55 -13.94 5.80
N MET A 31 -4.08 -13.72 4.60
CA MET A 31 -3.36 -13.12 3.48
C MET A 31 -4.10 -11.89 2.99
N TYR A 32 -3.36 -10.79 2.81
CA TYR A 32 -3.86 -9.56 2.22
C TYR A 32 -3.73 -9.64 0.71
N TYR A 33 -4.85 -9.79 0.02
CA TYR A 33 -4.91 -9.73 -1.43
C TYR A 33 -5.10 -8.29 -1.88
N PHE A 34 -4.21 -7.80 -2.74
CA PHE A 34 -4.41 -6.53 -3.43
C PHE A 34 -5.53 -6.70 -4.46
N VAL A 35 -6.69 -6.08 -4.22
CA VAL A 35 -7.91 -6.31 -5.01
C VAL A 35 -8.33 -5.11 -5.86
N GLY A 36 -7.68 -3.96 -5.68
CA GLY A 36 -7.94 -2.78 -6.51
C GLY A 36 -7.24 -1.55 -5.99
N ALA A 37 -7.15 -0.53 -6.84
CA ALA A 37 -6.69 0.79 -6.48
C ALA A 37 -7.61 1.86 -7.10
N ASP A 38 -7.99 2.83 -6.29
CA ASP A 38 -8.74 4.01 -6.70
C ASP A 38 -7.79 5.23 -6.76
N ALA A 39 -8.13 6.23 -7.56
CA ALA A 39 -7.40 7.50 -7.65
C ALA A 39 -5.88 7.39 -7.91
N LEU A 40 -5.42 6.29 -8.52
CA LEU A 40 -4.01 6.05 -8.80
C LEU A 40 -3.43 7.11 -9.74
N ARG A 41 -2.33 7.75 -9.34
CA ARG A 41 -1.54 8.66 -10.17
C ARG A 41 -0.05 8.43 -9.98
N PHE A 42 0.68 8.35 -11.10
CA PHE A 42 2.14 8.44 -11.11
C PHE A 42 2.51 9.83 -11.64
N LYS A 43 3.13 10.64 -10.80
CA LYS A 43 3.42 12.06 -11.09
C LYS A 43 4.81 12.22 -11.72
N LYS A 44 5.79 11.44 -11.25
CA LYS A 44 7.18 11.49 -11.73
C LYS A 44 7.78 10.08 -11.73
N PRO A 45 8.71 9.77 -12.65
CA PRO A 45 9.43 8.50 -12.63
C PRO A 45 10.43 8.47 -11.48
N ALA A 46 10.56 7.33 -10.81
CA ALA A 46 11.70 7.06 -9.93
C ALA A 46 12.87 6.48 -10.73
N VAL A 47 14.09 6.91 -10.44
CA VAL A 47 15.34 6.53 -11.13
C VAL A 47 16.32 5.83 -10.17
N PRO A 48 17.34 5.12 -10.68
CA PRO A 48 18.38 4.55 -9.81
C PRO A 48 19.04 5.64 -8.96
N GLY A 49 19.20 5.37 -7.66
CA GLY A 49 19.70 6.33 -6.67
C GLY A 49 18.61 6.94 -5.79
N ASP A 50 17.35 6.93 -6.23
CA ASP A 50 16.24 7.46 -5.44
C ASP A 50 15.96 6.61 -4.20
N ARG A 51 15.72 7.29 -3.07
CA ARG A 51 15.11 6.69 -1.89
C ARG A 51 13.62 7.00 -1.86
N ILE A 52 12.82 6.00 -2.22
CA ILE A 52 11.35 6.11 -2.17
C ILE A 52 10.88 5.95 -0.72
N ILE A 53 10.22 6.97 -0.19
CA ILE A 53 9.53 6.94 1.09
C ILE A 53 8.06 6.59 0.83
N LEU A 54 7.54 5.61 1.58
CA LEU A 54 6.17 5.13 1.46
C LEU A 54 5.38 5.53 2.72
N GLU A 55 4.26 6.20 2.54
CA GLU A 55 3.30 6.43 3.61
C GLU A 55 2.01 5.66 3.32
N SER A 56 1.41 5.11 4.38
CA SER A 56 0.13 4.41 4.31
C SER A 56 -0.72 4.77 5.52
N ARG A 57 -1.97 5.16 5.29
CA ARG A 57 -2.94 5.53 6.33
C ARG A 57 -4.22 4.74 6.14
N VAL A 58 -4.76 4.16 7.21
CA VAL A 58 -6.04 3.43 7.14
C VAL A 58 -7.16 4.44 6.97
N ILE A 59 -7.93 4.30 5.90
CA ILE A 59 -9.18 5.06 5.69
C ILE A 59 -10.34 4.31 6.35
N THR A 60 -10.48 3.02 6.02
CA THR A 60 -11.58 2.21 6.54
C THR A 60 -11.27 0.72 6.50
N LYS A 61 -11.97 -0.02 7.36
CA LYS A 61 -12.05 -1.48 7.37
C LYS A 61 -13.52 -1.88 7.45
N LYS A 62 -14.03 -2.58 6.44
CA LYS A 62 -15.42 -3.05 6.43
C LYS A 62 -15.53 -4.42 5.76
N LYS A 63 -16.12 -5.39 6.46
CA LYS A 63 -16.39 -6.75 5.95
C LYS A 63 -15.14 -7.43 5.33
N GLY A 64 -13.98 -7.26 5.95
CA GLY A 64 -12.71 -7.84 5.49
C GLY A 64 -12.03 -7.08 4.34
N ILE A 65 -12.62 -5.98 3.86
CA ILE A 65 -11.98 -5.06 2.91
C ILE A 65 -11.39 -3.89 3.67
N TRP A 66 -10.12 -3.61 3.40
CA TRP A 66 -9.36 -2.48 3.90
C TRP A 66 -9.13 -1.48 2.78
N LYS A 67 -9.23 -0.20 3.12
CA LYS A 67 -8.81 0.91 2.26
C LYS A 67 -7.69 1.69 2.93
N PHE A 68 -6.64 1.96 2.17
CA PHE A 68 -5.49 2.72 2.61
C PHE A 68 -5.26 3.92 1.69
N ASP A 69 -5.05 5.10 2.26
CA ASP A 69 -4.53 6.26 1.55
C ASP A 69 -3.01 6.14 1.52
N CYS A 70 -2.42 6.06 0.33
CA CYS A 70 -1.01 5.78 0.16
C CYS A 70 -0.33 6.83 -0.72
N THR A 71 0.87 7.23 -0.31
CA THR A 71 1.76 8.08 -1.09
C THR A 71 3.15 7.48 -1.17
N ALA A 72 3.82 7.76 -2.29
CA ALA A 72 5.23 7.50 -2.49
C ALA A 72 5.92 8.83 -2.82
N SER A 73 6.97 9.18 -2.09
CA SER A 73 7.77 10.39 -2.32
C SER A 73 9.25 10.08 -2.49
N VAL A 74 9.94 10.96 -3.20
CA VAL A 74 11.40 11.04 -3.22
C VAL A 74 11.75 12.42 -2.72
N GLU A 75 12.58 12.49 -1.70
CA GLU A 75 12.77 13.72 -0.90
C GLU A 75 11.42 14.23 -0.37
N GLU A 76 11.01 15.45 -0.74
CA GLU A 76 9.73 16.05 -0.33
C GLU A 76 8.67 16.03 -1.44
N GLU A 77 8.97 15.43 -2.60
CA GLU A 77 8.07 15.42 -3.75
C GLU A 77 7.30 14.11 -3.89
N ILE A 78 5.98 14.20 -3.98
CA ILE A 78 5.13 13.04 -4.27
C ILE A 78 5.34 12.59 -5.72
N ILE A 79 5.83 11.36 -5.88
CA ILE A 79 6.04 10.71 -7.18
C ILE A 79 4.88 9.78 -7.56
N GLY A 80 4.10 9.31 -6.57
CA GLY A 80 2.92 8.49 -6.78
C GLY A 80 1.95 8.53 -5.61
N GLU A 81 0.68 8.34 -5.90
CA GLU A 81 -0.39 8.29 -4.89
C GLU A 81 -1.51 7.35 -5.33
N ALA A 82 -2.17 6.70 -4.39
CA ALA A 82 -3.29 5.81 -4.64
C ALA A 82 -4.11 5.56 -3.37
N VAL A 83 -5.39 5.25 -3.54
CA VAL A 83 -6.18 4.58 -2.52
C VAL A 83 -6.14 3.08 -2.79
N ILE A 84 -5.44 2.33 -1.96
CA ILE A 84 -5.25 0.89 -2.11
C ILE A 84 -6.36 0.12 -1.39
N LEU A 85 -6.93 -0.87 -2.07
CA LEU A 85 -7.91 -1.80 -1.51
C LEU A 85 -7.26 -3.17 -1.32
N CYS A 86 -7.31 -3.66 -0.09
CA CYS A 86 -6.87 -5.01 0.24
C CYS A 86 -7.99 -5.83 0.85
N ALA A 87 -8.08 -7.11 0.49
CA ALA A 87 -8.97 -8.06 1.11
C ALA A 87 -8.20 -8.98 2.06
N ASP A 88 -8.56 -8.96 3.34
CA ASP A 88 -8.13 -9.95 4.33
C ASP A 88 -8.93 -11.23 4.11
N ARG A 89 -8.24 -12.28 3.66
CA ARG A 89 -8.83 -13.60 3.40
C ARG A 89 -8.04 -14.68 4.12
N PRO A 90 -8.72 -15.74 4.59
CA PRO A 90 -8.02 -16.94 5.02
C PRO A 90 -7.18 -17.48 3.86
N LYS A 91 -6.01 -18.02 4.20
CA LYS A 91 -5.08 -18.66 3.28
C LYS A 91 -5.64 -19.97 2.73
#